data_AF-A0A3M9MCN8-F1
#
_entry.id   AF-A0A3M9MCN8-F1
#
_cell.length_a   1.000
_cell.length_b   1.000
_cell.length_c   1.000
_cell.angle_alpha   90.00
_cell.angle_beta   90.00
_cell.angle_gamma   90.00
#
_symmetry.space_group_name_H-M   'P 1'
#
loop_
_entity.id
_entity.type
_entity.pdbx_description
1 polymer ?
#
loop_
_entity_poly.entity_id
_entity_poly.type
_entity_poly.pdbx_seq_one_letter_code
_entity_poly.pdbx_strand_id
1 'polypeptide(L)' 'MAVDEELFTAVADPGQPGAWHLTWVSGPNAGYGYTTRRSDHQWADPPDLIDGARAFLAEINPETGYLED' A
#
# COMPACT_ATOMS: atom_id res chain seq x y z
N MET A 1 0.51 -9.84 -0.82
CA MET A 1 -0.24 -9.87 0.46
C MET A 1 -1.71 -9.66 0.16
N ALA A 2 -2.60 -10.25 0.95
CA ALA A 2 -4.05 -10.08 0.82
C ALA A 2 -4.58 -9.20 1.96
N VAL A 3 -5.46 -8.25 1.64
CA VAL A 3 -6.04 -7.25 2.54
C VAL A 3 -7.51 -7.11 2.15
N ASP A 4 -8.45 -7.52 3.01
CA ASP A 4 -9.90 -7.38 2.73
C ASP A 4 -10.32 -7.81 1.31
N GLU A 5 -9.91 -9.03 0.91
CA GLU A 5 -10.17 -9.62 -0.43
C GLU A 5 -9.35 -9.00 -1.58
N GLU A 6 -8.54 -7.98 -1.29
CA GLU A 6 -7.69 -7.26 -2.24
C GLU A 6 -6.25 -7.75 -2.19
N LEU A 7 -5.56 -7.72 -3.33
CA LEU A 7 -4.19 -8.17 -3.47
C LEU A 7 -3.24 -7.01 -3.68
N PHE A 8 -2.20 -6.96 -2.84
CA PHE A 8 -1.12 -6.00 -2.93
C PHE A 8 0.23 -6.68 -3.07
N THR A 9 1.13 -6.07 -3.83
CA THR A 9 2.54 -6.43 -3.87
C THR A 9 3.33 -5.38 -3.10
N ALA A 10 4.06 -5.81 -2.06
CA ALA A 10 4.91 -4.93 -1.27
C ALA A 10 6.38 -5.18 -1.64
N VAL A 11 7.05 -4.14 -2.11
CA VAL A 11 8.47 -4.19 -2.49
C VAL A 11 9.23 -3.16 -1.66
N ALA A 12 10.22 -3.61 -0.89
CA ALA A 12 11.12 -2.72 -0.17
C ALA A 12 11.98 -1.93 -1.16
N ASP A 13 12.12 -0.63 -0.94
CA ASP A 13 13.00 0.23 -1.74
C ASP A 13 14.45 0.07 -1.25
N PRO A 14 15.37 -0.52 -2.06
CA PRO A 14 16.75 -0.72 -1.64
C PRO A 14 17.54 0.60 -1.52
N GLY A 15 17.06 1.69 -2.15
CA GLY A 15 17.66 3.02 -2.07
C GLY A 15 17.18 3.82 -0.86
N GLN A 16 16.08 3.41 -0.21
CA GLN A 16 15.48 4.12 0.90
C GLN A 16 15.14 3.16 2.06
N PRO A 17 16.02 3.05 3.07
CA PRO A 17 15.78 2.19 4.23
C PRO A 17 14.44 2.53 4.91
N GLY A 18 13.59 1.53 5.09
CA GLY A 18 12.26 1.66 5.70
C GLY A 18 11.15 2.11 4.76
N ALA A 19 11.42 2.28 3.45
CA ALA A 19 10.39 2.57 2.45
C ALA A 19 9.89 1.30 1.76
N TRP A 20 8.58 1.18 1.66
CA TRP A 20 7.89 0.09 0.97
C TRP A 20 6.99 0.67 -0.11
N HIS A 21 7.10 0.13 -1.31
CA HIS A 21 6.19 0.39 -2.42
C HIS A 21 5.11 -0.68 -2.42
N LEU A 22 3.86 -0.27 -2.20
CA LEU A 22 2.69 -1.14 -2.23
C LEU A 22 1.94 -0.90 -3.52
N THR A 23 1.89 -1.91 -4.38
CA THR A 23 1.13 -1.88 -5.63
C THR A 23 -0.15 -2.69 -5.46
N TRP A 24 -1.30 -2.06 -5.71
CA TRP A 24 -2.62 -2.68 -5.73
C TRP A 24 -2.80 -3.45 -7.04
N VAL A 25 -2.86 -4.78 -6.93
CA VAL A 25 -2.89 -5.70 -8.08
C VAL A 25 -4.33 -6.11 -8.43
N SER A 26 -5.20 -6.28 -7.44
CA SER A 26 -6.61 -6.62 -7.66
C SER A 26 -7.49 -5.41 -8.00
N GLY A 27 -6.96 -4.19 -7.79
CA GLY A 27 -7.72 -2.97 -7.94
C GLY A 27 -8.11 -2.67 -9.39
N PRO A 28 -9.07 -1.75 -9.59
CA PRO A 28 -9.52 -1.34 -10.92
C PRO A 28 -8.41 -0.65 -11.74
N ASN A 29 -7.42 -0.07 -11.05
CA ASN A 29 -6.32 0.67 -11.65
C ASN A 29 -5.01 -0.13 -11.56
N ALA A 30 -4.66 -0.81 -12.65
CA ALA A 30 -3.44 -1.62 -12.71
C ALA A 30 -2.18 -0.77 -12.48
N GLY A 31 -1.36 -1.19 -11.51
CA GLY A 31 -0.12 -0.49 -11.15
C GLY A 31 -0.32 0.70 -10.21
N TYR A 32 -1.56 0.98 -9.79
CA TYR A 32 -1.83 1.98 -8.78
C TYR A 32 -1.46 1.47 -7.38
N GLY A 33 -1.24 2.39 -6.45
CA GLY A 33 -0.78 2.06 -5.11
C GLY A 33 -0.14 3.25 -4.43
N TYR A 34 0.63 2.99 -3.38
CA TYR A 34 1.23 4.03 -2.57
C TYR A 34 2.58 3.57 -2.03
N THR A 35 3.41 4.54 -1.65
CA THR A 35 4.66 4.29 -0.96
C THR A 35 4.50 4.71 0.49
N THR A 36 4.79 3.78 1.40
CA THR A 36 4.89 4.09 2.83
C THR A 36 6.36 4.11 3.25
N ARG A 37 6.71 5.01 4.16
CA ARG A 37 8.05 5.10 4.72
C ARG A 37 7.96 5.35 6.22
N ARG A 38 8.70 4.57 6.99
CA ARG A 38 8.88 4.84 8.42
C ARG A 38 10.00 5.86 8.63
N SER A 39 9.74 6.88 9.44
CA SER A 39 10.71 7.93 9.80
C SER A 39 11.86 7.40 10.67
N ASP A 40 11.61 6.32 11.41
CA ASP A 40 12.60 5.58 12.20
C ASP A 40 13.55 4.71 11.34
N HIS A 41 13.37 4.71 10.01
CA HIS A 41 14.15 3.91 9.03
C HIS A 41 14.10 2.40 9.27
N GLN A 42 13.21 1.90 10.14
CA GLN A 42 12.98 0.47 10.28
C GLN A 42 12.03 -0.02 9.19
N TRP A 43 12.15 -1.31 8.86
CA TRP A 43 11.21 -1.96 7.96
C TRP A 43 9.88 -2.15 8.67
N ALA A 44 8.78 -1.78 8.00
CA ALA A 44 7.45 -2.14 8.46
C ALA A 44 7.29 -3.68 8.49
N ASP A 45 6.69 -4.19 9.56
CA ASP A 45 6.32 -5.59 9.66
C ASP A 45 5.09 -5.86 8.75
N PRO A 46 4.84 -7.12 8.36
CA PRO A 46 3.67 -7.48 7.57
C PRO A 46 2.32 -6.94 8.10
N PRO A 47 2.01 -6.97 9.42
CA PRO A 47 0.77 -6.38 9.93
C PRO A 47 0.69 -4.86 9.73
N ASP A 48 1.78 -4.11 9.89
CA ASP A 48 1.79 -2.65 9.63
C ASP A 48 1.49 -2.35 8.15
N LEU A 49 2.00 -3.18 7.22
CA LEU A 49 1.72 -3.05 5.80
C LEU A 49 0.25 -3.32 5.48
N ILE A 50 -0.36 -4.32 6.13
CA ILE A 50 -1.78 -4.64 5.98
C ILE A 50 -2.65 -3.49 6.52
N ASP A 51 -2.31 -2.95 7.70
CA ASP A 51 -3.06 -1.85 8.30
C ASP A 51 -3.01 -0.58 7.43
N GLY A 52 -1.81 -0.24 6.92
CA GLY A 52 -1.66 0.86 5.98
C GLY A 52 -2.42 0.65 4.67
N ALA A 53 -2.47 -0.58 4.16
CA ALA A 53 -3.19 -0.88 2.92
C ALA A 53 -4.70 -0.81 3.14
N ARG A 54 -5.19 -1.23 4.31
CA ARG A 54 -6.59 -1.08 4.70
C ARG A 54 -6.97 0.39 4.85
N ALA A 55 -6.10 1.21 5.45
CA ALA A 55 -6.32 2.65 5.54
C ALA A 55 -6.38 3.30 4.15
N PHE A 56 -5.44 2.94 3.26
CA PHE A 56 -5.46 3.37 1.86
C PHE A 56 -6.79 3.02 1.18
N LEU A 57 -7.26 1.77 1.27
CA LEU A 57 -8.53 1.35 0.69
C LEU A 57 -9.74 2.09 1.27
N ALA A 58 -9.69 2.50 2.54
CA ALA A 58 -10.76 3.26 3.17
C ALA A 58 -10.84 4.71 2.66
N GLU A 59 -9.73 5.27 2.17
CA GLU A 59 -9.67 6.60 1.54
C GLU A 59 -9.94 6.57 0.03
N ILE A 60 -9.90 5.39 -0.59
CA ILE A 60 -10.17 5.20 -2.01
C ILE A 60 -11.67 5.35 -2.28
N ASN A 61 -12.00 6.15 -3.30
CA ASN A 61 -13.36 6.17 -3.83
C ASN A 61 -13.64 4.85 -4.58
N PRO A 62 -14.68 4.08 -4.18
CA PRO A 62 -15.01 2.81 -4.81
C PRO A 62 -15.54 2.95 -6.25
N GLU A 63 -16.05 4.11 -6.65
CA GLU A 63 -16.55 4.39 -8.00
C GLU A 63 -15.42 4.68 -8.99
N THR A 64 -14.32 5.30 -8.54
CA THR A 64 -13.19 5.69 -9.42
C THR A 64 -11.94 4.85 -9.21
N GLY A 65 -11.77 4.24 -8.04
CA GLY A 65 -10.58 3.50 -7.64
C GLY A 65 -9.35 4.37 -7.36
N TYR A 66 -9.56 5.65 -7.08
CA TYR A 66 -8.55 6.64 -6.74
C TYR A 66 -8.86 7.31 -5.41
N LEU A 67 -7.83 7.88 -4.76
CA LEU A 67 -8.01 8.71 -3.58
C LEU A 67 -8.83 9.95 -3.96
N GLU A 68 -9.91 10.20 -3.23
CA GLU A 68 -10.66 11.45 -3.32
C GLU A 68 -9.92 12.54 -2.52
N ASP A 69 -9.62 13.67 -3.18
CA ASP A 69 -9.00 14.86 -2.58
C ASP A 69 -9.98 15.61 -1.66
#